data_AF-A0A2N2E5S2-F1
#
_entry.id   AF-A0A2N2E5S2-F1
#
_cell.length_a   1.000
_cell.length_b   1.000
_cell.length_c   1.000
_cell.angle_alpha   90.00
_cell.angle_beta   90.00
_cell.angle_gamma   90.00
#
_symmetry.space_group_name_H-M   'P 1'
#
loop_
_entity.id
_entity.type
_entity.pdbx_description
1 polymer ?
#
loop_
_entity_poly.entity_id
_entity_poly.type
_entity_poly.pdbx_seq_one_letter_code
_entity_poly.pdbx_strand_id
1 'polypeptide(L)'
;MDKCKKDCRGKSVMESRNATLYQITLTNREVLQADGVLEVESFNENQITAISKLGVLVIKGEGLHIVQLNLEDGKMLIEGKINSILYVENKKAQVRQRGKGIIERLLK
;
A
#
# COMPACT_ATOMS: atom_id res chain seq x y z
N MET A 1 16.08 42.31 20.76
CA MET A 1 16.38 41.75 22.10
C MET A 1 15.29 40.73 22.46
N ASP A 2 15.00 39.74 21.61
CA ASP A 2 15.76 38.52 21.31
C ASP A 2 15.59 37.41 22.34
N LYS A 3 15.43 36.19 21.78
CA LYS A 3 15.56 34.84 22.36
C LYS A 3 14.22 34.24 22.81
N CYS A 4 13.77 33.07 22.38
CA CYS A 4 14.42 32.02 21.58
C CYS A 4 13.32 31.04 21.13
N LYS A 5 13.20 30.84 19.81
CA LYS A 5 12.58 29.65 19.19
C LYS A 5 13.18 28.40 19.83
N LYS A 6 12.35 27.55 20.46
CA LYS A 6 12.77 26.17 20.77
C LYS A 6 12.13 25.24 19.77
N ASP A 7 12.94 24.92 18.77
CA ASP A 7 12.71 23.88 17.78
C ASP A 7 12.48 22.53 18.47
N CYS A 8 11.28 21.97 18.33
CA CYS A 8 11.08 20.54 18.44
C CYS A 8 11.65 19.88 17.19
N ARG A 9 12.99 19.77 17.15
CA ARG A 9 13.72 18.98 16.15
C ARG A 9 13.30 17.52 16.30
N GLY A 10 12.33 17.11 15.47
CA GLY A 10 12.01 15.72 15.22
C GLY A 10 13.24 15.03 14.64
N LYS A 11 14.01 14.37 15.50
CA LYS A 11 15.01 13.40 15.06
C LYS A 11 14.25 12.11 14.76
N SER A 12 13.77 11.94 13.53
CA SER A 12 13.45 10.61 13.05
C SER A 12 14.76 9.84 12.97
N VAL A 13 14.89 8.85 13.84
CA VAL A 13 15.95 7.85 13.82
C VAL A 13 15.96 7.25 12.41
N MET A 14 17.03 7.51 11.66
CA MET A 14 17.29 6.90 10.37
C MET A 14 17.78 5.48 10.62
N GLU A 15 16.84 4.53 10.63
CA GLU A 15 17.17 3.13 10.52
C GLU A 15 17.25 2.79 9.03
N SER A 16 18.47 2.64 8.52
CA SER A 16 18.76 2.11 7.18
C SER A 16 18.35 0.64 7.10
N ARG A 17 17.04 0.40 7.10
CA ARG A 17 16.47 -0.82 6.55
C ARG A 17 16.48 -0.62 5.05
N ASN A 18 17.06 -1.55 4.31
CA ASN A 18 16.87 -1.62 2.86
C ASN A 18 15.37 -1.91 2.63
N ALA A 19 14.54 -0.86 2.69
CA ALA A 19 13.11 -0.96 2.51
C ALA A 19 12.91 -1.17 1.02
N THR A 20 12.56 -2.39 0.62
CA THR A 20 12.17 -2.69 -0.75
C THR A 20 11.07 -1.71 -1.16
N LEU A 21 11.35 -0.92 -2.19
CA LEU A 21 10.42 0.05 -2.72
C LEU A 21 9.38 -0.69 -3.56
N TYR A 22 8.11 -0.55 -3.18
CA TYR A 22 6.97 -0.94 -4.01
C TYR A 22 6.25 0.34 -4.43
N GLN A 23 5.93 0.45 -5.70
CA GLN A 23 5.34 1.64 -6.30
C GLN A 23 4.13 1.26 -7.15
N ILE A 24 3.23 2.23 -7.28
CA ILE A 24 2.16 2.23 -8.27
C ILE A 24 2.30 3.50 -9.10
N THR A 25 2.29 3.35 -10.42
CA THR A 25 2.31 4.46 -11.38
C THR A 25 1.02 4.46 -12.16
N LEU A 26 0.30 5.59 -12.12
CA LEU A 26 -0.92 5.82 -12.89
C LEU A 26 -0.68 6.92 -13.91
N THR A 27 -0.81 6.59 -15.20
CA THR A 27 -0.62 7.54 -16.31
C THR A 27 -1.95 7.78 -17.00
N ASN A 28 -2.34 9.05 -17.12
CA ASN A 28 -3.57 9.50 -17.80
C ASN A 28 -4.87 8.84 -17.34
N ARG A 29 -4.88 8.14 -16.19
CA ARG A 29 -5.97 7.25 -15.76
C ARG A 29 -6.29 6.13 -16.76
N GLU A 30 -5.33 5.79 -17.61
CA GLU A 30 -5.47 4.80 -18.69
C GLU A 30 -4.51 3.63 -18.50
N VAL A 31 -3.34 3.88 -17.94
CA VAL A 31 -2.28 2.88 -17.74
C VAL A 31 -1.92 2.84 -16.26
N LEU A 32 -1.98 1.65 -15.66
CA LEU A 32 -1.58 1.40 -14.28
C LEU A 32 -0.49 0.35 -14.21
N GLN A 33 0.61 0.72 -13.59
CA GLN A 33 1.74 -0.17 -13.35
C GLN A 33 1.88 -0.37 -11.84
N ALA A 34 1.97 -1.61 -11.37
CA ALA A 34 2.06 -1.95 -9.96
C ALA A 34 3.17 -2.95 -9.69
N ASP A 35 3.98 -2.66 -8.66
CA ASP A 35 5.05 -3.52 -8.18
C ASP A 35 4.65 -4.25 -6.88
N GLY A 36 5.33 -5.37 -6.58
CA GLY A 36 5.08 -6.19 -5.40
C GLY A 36 3.79 -7.01 -5.46
N VAL A 37 3.27 -7.29 -6.65
CA VAL A 37 2.11 -8.17 -6.87
C VAL A 37 2.54 -9.62 -6.67
N LEU A 38 1.77 -10.38 -5.89
CA LEU A 38 2.01 -11.79 -5.60
C LEU A 38 1.10 -12.70 -6.43
N GLU A 39 -0.16 -12.30 -6.57
CA GLU A 39 -1.20 -13.10 -7.19
C GLU A 39 -2.33 -12.18 -7.67
N VAL A 40 -3.04 -12.60 -8.72
CA VAL A 40 -4.28 -11.95 -9.18
C VAL A 40 -5.44 -12.86 -8.78
N GLU A 41 -6.30 -12.38 -7.88
CA GLU A 41 -7.45 -13.14 -7.36
C GLU A 41 -8.62 -13.14 -8.34
N SER A 42 -8.89 -12.00 -8.98
CA SER A 42 -9.97 -11.87 -9.97
C SER A 42 -9.65 -10.77 -10.97
N PHE A 43 -9.97 -10.99 -12.24
CA PHE A 43 -9.88 -9.95 -13.27
C PHE A 43 -11.10 -10.00 -14.20
N ASN A 44 -11.61 -8.83 -14.54
CA ASN A 44 -12.60 -8.60 -15.61
C ASN A 44 -12.50 -7.14 -16.07
N GLU A 45 -13.32 -6.77 -17.05
CA GLU A 45 -13.32 -5.44 -17.67
C GLU A 45 -13.67 -4.29 -16.71
N ASN A 46 -14.29 -4.59 -15.55
CA ASN A 46 -14.76 -3.58 -14.61
C ASN A 46 -13.94 -3.53 -13.31
N GLN A 47 -13.27 -4.63 -12.96
CA GLN A 47 -12.53 -4.76 -11.71
C GLN A 47 -11.39 -5.78 -11.83
N ILE A 48 -10.25 -5.42 -11.23
CA ILE A 48 -9.11 -6.30 -10.98
C ILE A 48 -8.81 -6.30 -9.48
N THR A 49 -8.66 -7.48 -8.90
CA THR A 49 -8.26 -7.69 -7.50
C THR A 49 -6.96 -8.47 -7.49
N ALA A 50 -5.93 -7.92 -6.85
CA ALA A 50 -4.61 -8.54 -6.74
C ALA A 50 -4.13 -8.56 -5.28
N ILE A 51 -3.42 -9.63 -4.92
CA ILE A 51 -2.73 -9.73 -3.64
C ILE A 51 -1.33 -9.16 -3.83
N SER A 52 -0.92 -8.21 -2.99
CA SER A 52 0.41 -7.60 -3.02
C SER A 52 1.13 -7.75 -1.68
N LYS A 53 2.44 -7.49 -1.66
CA LYS A 53 3.26 -7.43 -0.44
C LYS A 53 2.74 -6.41 0.60
N LEU A 54 1.99 -5.40 0.17
CA LEU A 54 1.44 -4.34 1.02
C LEU A 54 -0.04 -4.55 1.39
N GLY A 55 -0.67 -5.64 0.95
CA GLY A 55 -2.08 -5.93 1.18
C GLY A 55 -2.83 -6.23 -0.12
N VAL A 56 -4.16 -6.26 -0.06
CA VAL A 56 -4.99 -6.47 -1.26
C VAL A 56 -5.12 -5.15 -2.01
N LEU A 57 -4.90 -5.20 -3.32
CA LEU A 57 -5.06 -4.10 -4.26
C LEU A 57 -6.31 -4.34 -5.10
N VAL A 58 -7.28 -3.44 -5.00
CA VAL A 58 -8.53 -3.47 -5.79
C VAL A 58 -8.54 -2.29 -6.74
N ILE A 59 -8.65 -2.57 -8.03
CA ILE A 59 -8.69 -1.58 -9.11
C ILE A 59 -10.06 -1.69 -9.78
N LYS A 60 -10.76 -0.57 -9.95
CA LYS A 60 -12.05 -0.52 -10.64
C LYS A 60 -12.03 0.50 -11.76
N GLY A 61 -12.77 0.20 -12.82
CA GLY A 61 -12.71 0.96 -14.05
C GLY A 61 -13.67 0.45 -15.11
N GLU A 62 -13.35 0.78 -16.36
CA GLU A 62 -14.06 0.34 -17.56
C GLU A 62 -13.02 -0.14 -18.58
N GLY A 63 -13.28 -1.27 -19.26
CA GLY A 63 -12.36 -1.82 -20.25
C GLY A 63 -11.01 -2.25 -19.68
N LEU A 64 -10.96 -2.61 -18.39
CA LEU A 64 -9.75 -3.05 -17.71
C LEU A 64 -9.25 -4.37 -18.29
N HIS A 65 -7.98 -4.40 -18.68
CA HIS A 65 -7.31 -5.61 -19.11
C HIS A 65 -5.85 -5.61 -18.67
N ILE A 66 -5.32 -6.79 -18.41
CA ILE A 66 -3.94 -6.98 -18.00
C ILE A 66 -3.08 -7.11 -19.26
N VAL A 67 -2.20 -6.14 -19.50
CA VAL A 67 -1.26 -6.14 -20.62
C VAL A 67 -0.04 -6.99 -20.30
N GLN A 68 0.44 -6.92 -19.06
CA GLN A 68 1.59 -7.69 -18.60
C GLN A 68 1.39 -8.14 -17.16
N LEU A 69 1.72 -9.40 -16.89
CA LEU A 69 1.77 -9.98 -15.56
C LEU A 69 3.04 -10.80 -15.40
N ASN A 70 3.95 -10.32 -14.55
CA ASN A 70 5.13 -11.08 -14.12
C ASN A 70 5.07 -11.24 -12.60
N LEU A 71 4.61 -12.40 -12.13
CA LEU A 71 4.51 -12.70 -10.70
C LEU A 71 5.88 -12.96 -10.05
N GLU A 72 6.90 -13.35 -10.83
CA GLU A 72 8.26 -13.57 -10.32
C GLU A 72 8.94 -12.23 -9.98
N ASP A 73 8.84 -11.26 -10.87
CA ASP A 73 9.30 -9.89 -10.65
C ASP A 73 8.33 -9.07 -9.79
N GLY A 74 7.13 -9.61 -9.54
CA GLY A 74 6.03 -8.96 -8.84
C GLY A 74 5.48 -7.73 -9.56
N LYS A 75 5.49 -7.71 -10.90
CA LYS A 75 5.05 -6.58 -11.73
C LYS A 75 3.75 -6.88 -12.44
N MET A 76 2.88 -5.88 -12.50
CA MET A 76 1.63 -5.94 -13.25
C MET A 76 1.41 -4.63 -14.01
N LEU A 77 0.98 -4.72 -15.27
CA LEU A 77 0.59 -3.60 -16.12
C LEU A 77 -0.86 -3.81 -16.58
N ILE A 78 -1.69 -2.81 -16.32
CA ILE A 78 -3.10 -2.77 -16.66
C ILE A 78 -3.37 -1.58 -17.57
N GLU A 79 -4.21 -1.81 -18.57
CA GLU A 79 -4.76 -0.76 -19.41
C GLU A 79 -6.28 -0.72 -19.31
N GLY A 80 -6.84 0.47 -19.47
CA GLY A 80 -8.28 0.73 -19.38
C GLY A 80 -8.56 1.98 -18.55
N LYS A 81 -9.82 2.41 -18.52
CA LYS A 81 -10.19 3.64 -17.82
C LYS A 81 -10.30 3.39 -16.32
N ILE A 82 -9.39 3.95 -15.54
CA ILE A 82 -9.32 3.71 -14.10
C ILE A 82 -10.14 4.76 -13.34
N ASN A 83 -11.08 4.26 -12.55
CA ASN A 83 -12.01 5.05 -11.74
C ASN A 83 -11.62 5.04 -10.27
N SER A 84 -11.07 3.95 -9.75
CA SER A 84 -10.58 3.88 -8.36
C SER A 84 -9.49 2.85 -8.15
N ILE A 85 -8.59 3.12 -7.20
CA ILE A 85 -7.56 2.21 -6.71
C ILE A 85 -7.67 2.18 -5.18
N LEU A 86 -7.79 0.99 -4.59
CA LEU A 86 -7.96 0.79 -3.16
C LEU A 86 -6.96 -0.25 -2.64
N TYR A 87 -6.19 0.13 -1.62
CA TYR A 87 -5.44 -0.81 -0.80
C TYR A 87 -6.25 -1.21 0.44
N VAL A 88 -6.33 -2.52 0.70
CA VAL A 88 -6.93 -3.08 1.91
C VAL A 88 -5.83 -3.70 2.76
N GLU A 89 -5.50 -3.03 3.87
CA GLU A 89 -4.52 -3.51 4.84
C GLU A 89 -5.02 -4.71 5.64
N ASN A 90 -4.15 -5.70 5.84
CA ASN A 90 -4.39 -6.80 6.76
C ASN A 90 -4.21 -6.33 8.23
N LYS A 91 -5.25 -5.74 8.82
CA LYS A 91 -5.27 -5.16 10.19
C LYS A 91 -4.97 -6.13 11.34
N LYS A 92 -4.73 -7.42 11.09
CA LYS A 92 -4.52 -8.44 12.13
C LYS A 92 -3.23 -8.26 12.94
N ALA A 93 -2.25 -7.46 12.47
CA ALA A 93 -0.98 -7.25 13.17
C ALA A 93 -0.98 -6.12 14.21
N GLN A 94 -1.76 -5.04 14.02
CA GLN A 94 -1.63 -3.83 14.86
C GLN A 94 -2.42 -3.88 16.17
N VAL A 95 -3.54 -4.62 16.23
CA VAL A 95 -4.40 -4.65 17.43
C VAL A 95 -3.74 -5.39 18.61
N ARG A 96 -2.87 -6.37 18.34
CA ARG A 96 -2.21 -7.18 19.38
C ARG A 96 -1.19 -6.41 20.22
N GLN A 97 -0.63 -5.30 19.73
CA GLN A 97 0.42 -4.55 20.45
C GLN A 97 -0.12 -3.41 21.32
N ARG A 98 -1.28 -2.82 21.00
CA ARG A 98 -1.82 -1.68 21.75
C ARG A 98 -2.72 -2.05 22.93
N GLY A 99 -3.32 -3.25 22.94
CA GLY A 99 -4.31 -3.64 23.95
C GLY A 99 -3.73 -4.17 25.27
N LYS A 100 -2.49 -4.66 25.31
CA LYS A 100 -1.97 -5.37 26.49
C LYS A 100 -1.49 -4.45 27.63
N GLY A 101 -0.88 -3.31 27.32
CA GLY A 101 -0.22 -2.48 28.34
C GLY A 101 -1.13 -1.51 29.12
N ILE A 102 -2.34 -1.22 28.60
CA ILE A 102 -3.23 -0.21 29.19
C ILE A 102 -4.18 -0.84 30.22
N ILE A 103 -4.61 -2.08 29.97
CA ILE A 103 -5.58 -2.79 30.84
C ILE A 103 -4.90 -3.31 32.11
N GLU A 104 -3.62 -3.64 32.05
CA GLU A 104 -2.82 -4.14 33.20
C GLU A 104 -2.56 -3.07 34.28
N ARG A 105 -2.66 -1.79 33.90
CA ARG A 105 -2.53 -0.65 34.83
C ARG A 105 -3.84 -0.23 35.49
N LEU A 106 -4.99 -0.67 34.95
CA LEU A 106 -6.32 -0.31 35.43
C LEU A 106 -6.94 -1.37 36.35
N LEU A 107 -6.36 -2.57 36.41
CA LEU A 107 -6.80 -3.66 37.29
C LEU A 107 -5.86 -3.85 38.49
N LYS A 108 -5.09 -2.82 38.83
CA LYS A 108 -4.32 -2.72 40.07
C LYS A 108 -4.82 -1.56 40.91
#